data_AF-A0A3M1SHG1-F1
#
_entry.id   AF-A0A3M1SHG1-F1
#
_cell.length_a   1.000
_cell.length_b   1.000
_cell.length_c   1.000
_cell.angle_alpha   90.00
_cell.angle_beta   90.00
_cell.angle_gamma   90.00
#
_symmetry.space_group_name_H-M   'P 1'
#
loop_
_entity.id
_entity.type
_entity.pdbx_description
1 polymer ?
#
loop_
_entity_poly.entity_id
_entity_poly.type
_entity_poly.pdbx_seq_one_letter_code
_entity_poly.pdbx_strand_id
1 'polypeptide(L)'
;MLEVMSEKESELLSALVSSLEDMPELIEELDDEMRAAAMSLRVDYSQETFSNLTAILEGLKNLINYVEEVKYGVGHLVERGLALNATNLDCWEEHEDLFEELLNYFEVQDWVGVADLMEYELIPLLEKGKEAFVLLRESIRNVHPV
;
A
#
# COMPACT_ATOMS: atom_id res chain seq x y z
N MET A 1 -8.53 33.41 -10.95
CA MET A 1 -8.78 33.76 -9.55
C MET A 1 -8.12 32.65 -8.75
N LEU A 2 -6.92 32.90 -8.21
CA LEU A 2 -6.25 31.93 -7.33
C LEU A 2 -7.05 31.92 -6.03
N GLU A 3 -7.84 30.88 -5.80
CA GLU A 3 -8.41 30.66 -4.48
C GLU A 3 -7.25 30.50 -3.51
N VAL A 4 -7.26 31.32 -2.47
CA VAL A 4 -6.29 31.22 -1.38
C VAL A 4 -6.61 29.92 -0.66
N MET A 5 -5.71 28.95 -0.75
CA MET A 5 -5.79 27.68 -0.05
C MET A 5 -6.04 27.93 1.44
N SER A 6 -7.05 27.27 1.99
CA SER A 6 -7.39 27.39 3.40
C SER A 6 -6.33 26.77 4.29
N GLU A 7 -6.26 27.22 5.55
CA GLU A 7 -5.34 26.68 6.56
C GLU A 7 -5.48 25.16 6.71
N LYS A 8 -6.71 24.64 6.66
CA LYS A 8 -6.99 23.20 6.74
C LYS A 8 -6.48 22.40 5.54
N GLU A 9 -6.55 22.96 4.34
CA GLU A 9 -6.01 22.32 3.13
C GLU A 9 -4.48 22.28 3.18
N SER A 10 -3.86 23.36 3.70
CA SER A 10 -2.42 23.41 3.94
C SER A 10 -1.97 22.39 4.99
N GLU A 11 -2.73 22.24 6.08
CA GLU A 11 -2.49 21.23 7.12
C GLU A 11 -2.61 19.80 6.56
N LEU A 12 -3.67 19.52 5.79
CA LEU A 12 -3.88 18.22 5.17
C LEU A 12 -2.75 17.87 4.19
N LEU A 13 -2.35 18.80 3.33
CA LEU A 13 -1.21 18.61 2.42
C LEU A 13 0.08 18.31 3.18
N SER A 14 0.36 19.06 4.25
CA SER A 14 1.57 18.84 5.06
C SER A 14 1.55 17.46 5.73
N ALA A 15 0.39 17.05 6.25
CA ALA A 15 0.19 15.72 6.83
C ALA A 15 0.37 14.60 5.79
N LEU A 16 -0.15 14.78 4.57
CA LEU A 16 0.04 13.83 3.47
C LEU A 16 1.51 13.75 3.05
N VAL A 17 2.21 14.88 2.90
CA VAL A 17 3.64 14.87 2.56
C VAL A 17 4.45 14.11 3.60
N SER A 18 4.21 14.41 4.89
CA SER A 18 4.92 13.78 5.99
C SER A 18 4.59 12.29 6.08
N SER A 19 3.34 11.88 5.87
CA SER A 19 2.98 10.46 5.96
C SER A 19 3.54 9.64 4.79
N LEU A 20 3.68 10.25 3.61
CA LEU A 20 4.22 9.62 2.40
C LEU A 20 5.75 9.52 2.37
N GLU A 21 6.45 10.13 3.32
CA GLU A 21 7.92 10.20 3.32
C GLU A 21 8.55 8.82 3.50
N ASP A 22 8.07 8.07 4.48
CA ASP A 22 8.63 6.78 4.90
C ASP A 22 7.97 5.57 4.19
N MET A 23 6.86 5.80 3.45
CA MET A 23 6.09 4.72 2.83
C MET A 23 6.88 3.81 1.87
N PRO A 24 7.78 4.33 1.01
CA PRO A 24 8.58 3.46 0.15
C PRO A 24 9.49 2.51 0.92
N GLU A 25 9.98 2.91 2.10
CA GLU A 25 10.83 2.08 2.97
C GLU A 25 9.98 1.02 3.66
N LEU A 26 8.81 1.40 4.20
CA LEU A 26 7.87 0.44 4.83
C LEU A 26 7.37 -0.63 3.85
N ILE A 27 7.14 -0.26 2.59
CA ILE A 27 6.78 -1.23 1.55
C ILE A 27 7.94 -2.16 1.21
N GLU A 28 9.17 -1.66 1.22
CA GLU A 28 10.37 -2.48 0.97
C GLU A 28 10.60 -3.49 2.10
N GLU A 29 10.42 -3.07 3.36
CA GLU A 29 10.46 -3.99 4.51
C GLU A 29 9.40 -5.08 4.39
N LEU A 30 8.16 -4.72 4.04
CA LEU A 30 7.07 -5.68 3.85
C LEU A 30 7.33 -6.63 2.66
N ASP A 31 7.91 -6.14 1.57
CA ASP A 31 8.33 -6.95 0.41
C ASP A 31 9.38 -8.00 0.81
N ASP A 32 10.43 -7.58 1.51
CA ASP A 32 11.51 -8.47 1.98
C ASP A 32 10.97 -9.56 2.92
N GLU A 33 10.10 -9.19 3.86
CA GLU A 33 9.43 -10.13 4.76
C GLU A 33 8.54 -11.11 3.98
N MET A 34 7.80 -10.61 2.99
CA MET A 34 6.93 -11.42 2.14
C MET A 34 7.71 -12.44 1.32
N ARG A 35 8.86 -12.05 0.72
CA ARG A 35 9.75 -12.98 0.01
C ARG A 35 10.28 -14.08 0.92
N ALA A 36 10.73 -13.71 2.12
CA ALA A 36 11.25 -14.67 3.09
C ALA A 36 10.17 -15.67 3.54
N ALA A 37 8.93 -15.20 3.76
CA ALA A 37 7.81 -16.05 4.12
C ALA A 37 7.36 -16.96 2.98
N ALA A 38 7.28 -16.47 1.74
CA ALA A 38 6.95 -17.27 0.57
C ALA A 38 7.96 -18.41 0.33
N MET A 39 9.26 -18.14 0.54
CA MET A 39 10.28 -19.19 0.51
C MET A 39 10.09 -20.22 1.63
N SER A 40 9.79 -19.75 2.84
CA SER A 40 9.63 -20.61 4.02
C SER A 40 8.41 -21.52 3.91
N LEU A 41 7.26 -20.98 3.48
CA LEU A 41 5.99 -21.73 3.35
C LEU A 41 6.08 -22.94 2.43
N ARG A 42 7.01 -22.96 1.48
CA ARG A 42 7.20 -24.10 0.56
C ARG A 42 7.95 -25.28 1.20
N VAL A 43 8.66 -25.04 2.29
CA VAL A 43 9.59 -26.03 2.88
C VAL A 43 9.42 -26.23 4.38
N ASP A 44 8.76 -25.31 5.07
CA ASP A 44 8.54 -25.31 6.51
C ASP A 44 7.11 -24.87 6.86
N TYR A 45 6.53 -25.58 7.83
CA TYR A 45 5.19 -25.35 8.38
C TYR A 45 5.24 -25.17 9.90
N SER A 46 6.33 -24.58 10.37
CA SER A 46 6.55 -24.34 11.80
C SER A 46 5.65 -23.22 12.31
N GLN A 47 5.47 -23.17 13.63
CA GLN A 47 4.75 -22.08 14.29
C GLN A 47 5.40 -20.72 14.01
N GLU A 48 6.72 -20.69 13.85
CA GLU A 48 7.48 -19.49 13.51
C GLU A 48 7.10 -18.99 12.10
N THR A 49 7.06 -19.87 11.11
CA THR A 49 6.62 -19.53 9.74
C THR A 49 5.21 -18.93 9.75
N PHE A 50 4.27 -19.53 10.47
CA PHE A 50 2.89 -19.02 10.55
C PHE A 50 2.78 -17.71 11.36
N SER A 51 3.63 -17.52 12.38
CA SER A 51 3.70 -16.26 13.11
C SER A 51 4.18 -15.13 12.22
N ASN A 52 5.20 -15.38 11.40
CA ASN A 52 5.72 -14.40 10.43
C ASN A 52 4.68 -14.09 9.36
N LEU A 53 4.02 -15.12 8.82
CA LEU A 53 2.91 -14.94 7.88
C LEU A 53 1.81 -14.06 8.48
N THR A 54 1.43 -14.30 9.74
CA THR A 54 0.39 -13.48 10.40
C THR A 54 0.79 -12.01 10.51
N ALA A 55 2.06 -11.73 10.85
CA ALA A 55 2.58 -10.37 10.91
C ALA A 55 2.55 -9.68 9.55
N ILE A 56 2.91 -10.39 8.47
CA ILE A 56 2.85 -9.88 7.09
C ILE A 56 1.41 -9.54 6.69
N LEU A 57 0.44 -10.40 7.03
CA LEU A 57 -0.97 -10.13 6.74
C LEU A 57 -1.50 -8.91 7.50
N GLU A 58 -1.06 -8.71 8.74
CA GLU A 58 -1.39 -7.51 9.50
C GLU A 58 -0.76 -6.26 8.88
N GLY A 59 0.50 -6.35 8.44
CA GLY A 59 1.19 -5.29 7.68
C GLY A 59 0.46 -4.92 6.39
N LEU A 60 0.08 -5.92 5.59
CA LEU A 60 -0.71 -5.73 4.37
C LEU A 60 -2.05 -5.04 4.65
N LYS A 61 -2.79 -5.52 5.65
CA LYS A 61 -4.06 -4.89 6.04
C LYS A 61 -3.88 -3.43 6.44
N ASN A 62 -2.84 -3.13 7.22
CA ASN A 62 -2.54 -1.77 7.64
C ASN A 62 -2.18 -0.88 6.44
N LEU A 63 -1.43 -1.41 5.48
CA LEU A 63 -1.08 -0.73 4.24
C LEU A 63 -2.32 -0.42 3.40
N ILE A 64 -3.25 -1.37 3.23
CA ILE A 64 -4.50 -1.13 2.50
C ILE A 64 -5.33 -0.03 3.16
N ASN A 65 -5.54 -0.11 4.48
CA ASN A 65 -6.27 0.94 5.21
C ASN A 65 -5.59 2.31 5.02
N TYR A 66 -4.26 2.35 5.06
CA TYR A 66 -3.52 3.59 4.82
C TYR A 66 -3.71 4.12 3.39
N VAL A 67 -3.67 3.25 2.37
CA VAL A 67 -3.94 3.61 0.97
C VAL A 67 -5.32 4.24 0.84
N GLU A 68 -6.35 3.66 1.47
CA GLU A 68 -7.72 4.18 1.45
C GLU A 68 -7.81 5.59 2.06
N GLU A 69 -7.18 5.81 3.21
CA GLU A 69 -7.13 7.13 3.87
C GLU A 69 -6.39 8.17 3.01
N VAL A 70 -5.30 7.77 2.34
CA VAL A 70 -4.59 8.65 1.41
C VAL A 70 -5.45 8.94 0.17
N LYS A 71 -6.11 7.94 -0.43
CA LYS A 71 -7.02 8.15 -1.58
C LYS A 71 -8.13 9.12 -1.18
N TYR A 72 -8.71 8.99 0.01
CA TYR A 72 -9.73 9.90 0.53
C TYR A 72 -9.18 11.32 0.71
N GLY A 73 -8.02 11.49 1.34
CA GLY A 73 -7.39 12.79 1.55
C GLY A 73 -7.03 13.50 0.24
N VAL A 74 -6.46 12.77 -0.72
CA VAL A 74 -6.14 13.27 -2.07
C VAL A 74 -7.41 13.62 -2.82
N GLY A 75 -8.44 12.77 -2.79
CA GLY A 75 -9.74 13.03 -3.40
C GLY A 75 -10.37 14.32 -2.88
N HIS A 76 -10.33 14.55 -1.57
CA HIS A 76 -10.81 15.78 -0.96
C HIS A 76 -10.10 17.03 -1.50
N LEU A 77 -8.78 16.97 -1.67
CA LEU A 77 -8.00 18.08 -2.23
C LEU A 77 -8.29 18.30 -3.72
N VAL A 78 -8.52 17.23 -4.49
CA VAL A 78 -8.93 17.32 -5.91
C VAL A 78 -10.30 17.97 -6.06
N GLU A 79 -11.28 17.62 -5.22
CA GLU A 79 -12.61 18.25 -5.20
C GLU A 79 -12.54 19.77 -4.91
N ARG A 80 -11.47 20.22 -4.27
CA ARG A 80 -11.17 21.63 -3.98
C ARG A 80 -10.38 22.33 -5.09
N GLY A 81 -10.11 21.63 -6.19
CA GLY A 81 -9.46 22.20 -7.37
C GLY A 81 -7.93 22.08 -7.37
N LEU A 82 -7.33 21.34 -6.44
CA LEU A 82 -5.90 21.03 -6.53
C LEU A 82 -5.65 20.02 -7.65
N ALA A 83 -4.64 20.32 -8.47
CA ALA A 83 -4.22 19.45 -9.57
C ALA A 83 -3.35 18.28 -9.06
N LEU A 84 -3.94 17.43 -8.20
CA LEU A 84 -3.32 16.18 -7.76
C LEU A 84 -3.80 15.02 -8.63
N ASN A 85 -2.90 14.06 -8.88
CA ASN A 85 -3.29 12.85 -9.59
C ASN A 85 -3.82 11.77 -8.63
N ALA A 86 -5.14 11.75 -8.42
CA ALA A 86 -5.80 10.75 -7.56
C ALA A 86 -5.65 9.31 -8.08
N THR A 87 -5.42 9.13 -9.38
CA THR A 87 -5.34 7.79 -9.99
C THR A 87 -4.00 7.10 -9.75
N ASN A 88 -3.03 7.78 -9.12
CA ASN A 88 -1.73 7.17 -8.84
C ASN A 88 -1.89 5.90 -7.98
N LEU A 89 -2.90 5.85 -7.10
CA LEU A 89 -3.16 4.74 -6.19
C LEU A 89 -4.18 3.72 -6.71
N ASP A 90 -4.55 3.76 -8.00
CA ASP A 90 -5.55 2.83 -8.56
C ASP A 90 -5.02 1.41 -8.72
N CYS A 91 -3.69 1.21 -8.72
CA CYS A 91 -3.10 -0.13 -8.69
C CYS A 91 -3.57 -0.98 -7.51
N TRP A 92 -4.00 -0.35 -6.41
CA TRP A 92 -4.50 -1.03 -5.23
C TRP A 92 -5.92 -1.57 -5.37
N GLU A 93 -6.68 -1.21 -6.41
CA GLU A 93 -8.06 -1.71 -6.58
C GLU A 93 -8.14 -3.23 -6.76
N GLU A 94 -7.03 -3.86 -7.20
CA GLU A 94 -6.92 -5.32 -7.36
C GLU A 94 -6.78 -6.06 -6.01
N HIS A 95 -6.64 -5.36 -4.87
CA HIS A 95 -6.37 -6.00 -3.57
C HIS A 95 -7.51 -6.91 -3.07
N GLU A 96 -8.77 -6.61 -3.40
CA GLU A 96 -9.93 -7.36 -2.90
C GLU A 96 -9.92 -8.79 -3.44
N ASP A 97 -9.73 -8.92 -4.76
CA ASP A 97 -9.67 -10.21 -5.45
C ASP A 97 -8.50 -11.06 -4.92
N LEU A 98 -7.33 -10.43 -4.70
CA LEU A 98 -6.15 -11.12 -4.15
C LEU A 98 -6.38 -11.60 -2.71
N PHE A 99 -7.08 -10.82 -1.88
CA PHE A 99 -7.36 -11.24 -0.50
C PHE A 99 -8.44 -12.32 -0.44
N GLU A 100 -9.41 -12.31 -1.35
CA GLU A 100 -10.35 -13.42 -1.50
C GLU A 100 -9.63 -14.72 -1.91
N GLU A 101 -8.70 -14.64 -2.88
CA GLU A 101 -7.90 -15.78 -3.28
C GLU A 101 -7.01 -16.30 -2.14
N LEU A 102 -6.38 -15.38 -1.39
CA LEU A 102 -5.60 -15.71 -0.22
C LEU A 102 -6.43 -16.47 0.83
N LEU A 103 -7.63 -15.99 1.14
CA LEU A 103 -8.55 -16.65 2.06
C LEU A 103 -8.92 -18.06 1.57
N ASN A 104 -9.16 -18.23 0.26
CA ASN A 104 -9.42 -19.54 -0.31
C ASN A 104 -8.26 -20.51 -0.09
N TYR A 105 -7.01 -20.08 -0.31
CA TYR A 105 -5.82 -20.91 -0.02
C TYR A 105 -5.70 -21.25 1.48
N PHE A 106 -6.01 -20.32 2.38
CA PHE A 106 -6.06 -20.60 3.82
C PHE A 106 -7.12 -21.65 4.18
N GLU A 107 -8.31 -21.58 3.61
CA GLU A 107 -9.40 -22.52 3.87
C GLU A 107 -9.05 -23.96 3.47
N VAL A 108 -8.37 -24.12 2.33
CA VAL A 108 -7.93 -25.43 1.84
C VAL A 108 -6.53 -25.84 2.35
N GLN A 109 -5.89 -25.00 3.15
CA GLN A 109 -4.53 -25.18 3.68
C GLN A 109 -3.46 -25.37 2.59
N ASP A 110 -3.63 -24.68 1.46
CA ASP A 110 -2.67 -24.69 0.35
C ASP A 110 -1.61 -23.60 0.54
N TRP A 111 -0.61 -23.93 1.35
CA TRP A 111 0.49 -23.02 1.69
C TRP A 111 1.44 -22.75 0.52
N VAL A 112 1.50 -23.66 -0.47
CA VAL A 112 2.23 -23.41 -1.71
C VAL A 112 1.47 -22.38 -2.54
N GLY A 113 0.14 -22.50 -2.62
CA GLY A 113 -0.72 -21.49 -3.22
C GLY A 113 -0.58 -20.12 -2.55
N VAL A 114 -0.54 -20.06 -1.21
CA VAL A 114 -0.23 -18.81 -0.48
C VAL A 114 1.12 -18.24 -0.90
N ALA A 115 2.17 -19.07 -0.95
CA ALA A 115 3.50 -18.63 -1.34
C ALA A 115 3.55 -18.12 -2.79
N ASP A 116 2.85 -18.79 -3.71
CA ASP A 116 2.78 -18.41 -5.12
C ASP A 116 1.99 -17.11 -5.29
N LEU A 117 0.87 -16.93 -4.58
CA LEU A 117 0.11 -15.68 -4.58
C LEU A 117 0.94 -14.52 -4.02
N MET A 118 1.71 -14.76 -2.95
CA MET A 118 2.65 -13.78 -2.41
C MET A 118 3.70 -13.38 -3.45
N GLU A 119 4.36 -14.36 -4.08
CA GLU A 119 5.48 -14.11 -4.99
C GLU A 119 5.06 -13.48 -6.32
N TYR A 120 3.93 -13.91 -6.88
CA TYR A 120 3.55 -13.55 -8.25
C TYR A 120 2.48 -12.47 -8.35
N GLU A 121 1.74 -12.18 -7.26
CA GLU A 121 0.66 -11.19 -7.30
C GLU A 121 0.83 -10.09 -6.24
N LEU A 122 1.00 -10.46 -4.95
CA LEU A 122 1.09 -9.46 -3.87
C LEU A 122 2.39 -8.66 -3.91
N ILE A 123 3.54 -9.32 -4.12
CA ILE A 123 4.83 -8.62 -4.27
C ILE A 123 4.81 -7.64 -5.46
N PRO A 124 4.38 -8.04 -6.66
CA PRO A 124 4.24 -7.09 -7.77
C PRO A 124 3.27 -5.94 -7.47
N LEU A 125 2.21 -6.18 -6.69
CA LEU A 125 1.32 -5.11 -6.21
C LEU A 125 2.06 -4.14 -5.28
N LEU A 126 2.86 -4.65 -4.33
CA LEU A 126 3.70 -3.82 -3.46
C LEU A 126 4.68 -2.96 -4.27
N GLU A 127 5.36 -3.54 -5.27
CA GLU A 127 6.28 -2.82 -6.15
C GLU A 127 5.58 -1.68 -6.91
N LYS A 128 4.42 -1.97 -7.54
CA LYS A 128 3.58 -0.93 -8.19
C LYS A 128 3.13 0.14 -7.20
N GLY A 129 2.72 -0.27 -6.00
CA GLY A 129 2.27 0.61 -4.92
C GLY A 129 3.37 1.55 -4.43
N LYS A 130 4.60 1.07 -4.32
CA LYS A 130 5.78 1.87 -3.98
C LYS A 130 6.00 2.99 -5.01
N GLU A 131 5.98 2.66 -6.29
CA GLU A 131 6.10 3.65 -7.37
C GLU A 131 4.95 4.66 -7.34
N ALA A 132 3.72 4.20 -7.11
CA ALA A 132 2.55 5.03 -6.98
C ALA A 132 2.67 6.08 -5.86
N PHE A 133 3.20 5.70 -4.70
CA PHE A 133 3.44 6.64 -3.60
C PHE A 133 4.51 7.68 -3.94
N VAL A 134 5.57 7.29 -4.65
CA VAL A 134 6.58 8.24 -5.14
C VAL A 134 5.96 9.27 -6.08
N LEU A 135 5.17 8.80 -7.06
CA LEU A 135 4.48 9.68 -8.02
C LEU A 135 3.48 10.62 -7.33
N LEU A 136 2.74 10.12 -6.32
CA LEU A 136 1.83 10.94 -5.55
C LEU A 136 2.57 12.02 -4.76
N ARG A 137 3.68 11.67 -4.11
CA ARG A 137 4.52 12.64 -3.39
C ARG A 137 5.06 13.73 -4.33
N GLU A 138 5.48 13.36 -5.54
CA GLU A 138 5.91 14.32 -6.56
C GLU A 138 4.75 15.23 -7.01
N SER A 139 3.56 14.66 -7.24
CA SER A 139 2.36 15.43 -7.56
C SER A 139 2.03 16.47 -6.48
N ILE A 140 2.17 16.10 -5.21
CA ILE A 140 1.92 17.00 -4.08
C ILE A 140 2.98 18.12 -4.03
N ARG A 141 4.26 17.79 -4.19
CA ARG A 141 5.36 18.78 -4.23
C ARG A 141 5.20 19.81 -5.36
N ASN A 142 4.62 19.41 -6.49
CA ASN A 142 4.40 20.31 -7.63
C ASN A 142 3.29 21.35 -7.36
N VAL A 143 2.28 21.02 -6.56
CA VAL A 143 1.19 21.94 -6.20
C VAL A 143 1.50 22.73 -4.93
N HIS A 144 2.38 22.22 -4.08
CA HIS A 144 2.80 22.84 -2.83
C HIS A 144 4.31 22.63 -2.61
N PRO A 145 5.18 23.42 -3.27
CA PRO A 145 6.60 23.41 -2.98
C PRO A 145 6.81 23.94 -1.56
N VAL A 146 7.08 23.03 -0.63
CA VAL A 146 7.52 23.37 0.74
C VAL A 146 8.88 24.07 0.68
#